data_AF-A0A650M924-F1
#
_entry.id   AF-A0A650M924-F1
#
_cell.length_a   1.000
_cell.length_b   1.000
_cell.length_c   1.000
_cell.angle_alpha   90.00
_cell.angle_beta   90.00
_cell.angle_gamma   90.00
#
_symmetry.space_group_name_H-M   'P 1'
#
loop_
_entity.id
_entity.type
_entity.pdbx_description
1 polymer ?
#
loop_
_entity_poly.entity_id
_entity_poly.type
_entity_poly.pdbx_seq_one_letter_code
_entity_poly.pdbx_strand_id
1 'polypeptide(L)'
;MPSLRMGYMVLPDVLCSEIEKAKYIADIHSPILDQLVMAKFIEFGFFDLHLKKMRNIYLKRRNHLIKCLKDLFGDSVSISGADAGMHLIATFNNIYFDKILMQKIEDNDLQLTPVSKHYLHD
;
A
#
# COMPACT_ATOMS: atom_id res chain seq x y z
N MET A 1 -11.84 1.13 -1.16
CA MET A 1 -12.43 -0.18 -1.46
C MET A 1 -11.55 -0.90 -2.47
N PRO A 2 -10.59 -1.75 -2.04
CA PRO A 2 -9.86 -2.64 -2.93
C PRO A 2 -10.70 -3.88 -3.29
N SER A 3 -11.98 -3.69 -3.62
CA SER A 3 -12.96 -4.78 -3.83
C SER A 3 -13.00 -5.29 -5.27
N LEU A 4 -12.36 -4.60 -6.20
CA LEU A 4 -12.40 -4.92 -7.63
C LEU A 4 -11.70 -6.26 -7.97
N ARG A 5 -10.89 -6.82 -7.04
CA ARG A 5 -10.20 -8.12 -7.15
C ARG A 5 -9.53 -8.39 -8.52
N MET A 6 -9.02 -7.34 -9.17
CA MET A 6 -8.32 -7.43 -10.44
C MET A 6 -6.84 -7.09 -10.29
N GLY A 7 -6.02 -7.85 -11.03
CA GLY A 7 -4.60 -7.62 -11.22
C GLY A 7 -4.19 -8.12 -12.59
N TYR A 8 -3.03 -7.69 -13.05
CA TYR A 8 -2.43 -8.15 -14.30
C TYR A 8 -0.96 -8.50 -14.05
N MET A 9 -0.37 -9.29 -14.95
CA MET A 9 1.02 -9.70 -14.89
C MET A 9 1.67 -9.38 -16.24
N VAL A 10 2.88 -8.84 -16.21
CA VAL A 10 3.71 -8.67 -17.41
C VAL A 10 4.76 -9.77 -17.39
N LEU A 11 4.73 -10.64 -18.39
CA LEU A 11 5.51 -11.87 -18.44
C LEU A 11 6.28 -11.99 -19.76
N PRO A 12 7.43 -12.67 -19.76
CA PRO A 12 7.99 -13.24 -20.98
C PRO A 12 7.02 -14.24 -21.62
N ASP A 13 6.91 -14.22 -22.95
CA ASP A 13 5.95 -15.06 -23.70
C ASP A 13 6.03 -16.55 -23.34
N VAL A 14 7.24 -17.04 -23.07
CA VAL A 14 7.50 -18.45 -22.69
C VAL A 14 6.81 -18.88 -21.39
N LEU A 15 6.41 -17.92 -20.53
CA LEU A 15 5.74 -18.19 -19.26
C LEU A 15 4.21 -18.06 -19.35
N CYS A 16 3.66 -17.45 -20.41
CA CYS A 16 2.23 -17.14 -20.50
C CYS A 16 1.37 -18.40 -20.43
N SER A 17 1.67 -19.44 -21.23
CA SER A 17 0.90 -20.70 -21.26
C SER A 17 0.82 -21.37 -19.88
N GLU A 18 1.93 -21.44 -19.15
CA GLU A 18 1.95 -22.14 -17.86
C GLU A 18 1.23 -21.34 -16.78
N ILE A 19 1.34 -20.01 -16.80
CA ILE A 19 0.62 -19.14 -15.86
C ILE A 19 -0.89 -19.11 -16.16
N GLU A 20 -1.30 -19.14 -17.43
CA GLU A 20 -2.71 -19.24 -17.80
C GLU A 20 -3.35 -20.53 -17.29
N LYS A 21 -2.67 -21.67 -17.44
CA LYS A 21 -3.13 -22.95 -16.88
C LYS A 21 -3.22 -22.90 -15.36
N ALA A 22 -2.19 -22.35 -14.69
CA ALA A 22 -2.19 -22.21 -13.24
C ALA A 22 -3.34 -21.30 -12.75
N LYS A 23 -3.60 -20.20 -13.46
CA LYS A 23 -4.73 -19.30 -13.20
C LYS A 23 -6.07 -20.01 -13.36
N TYR A 24 -6.25 -20.75 -14.46
CA TYR A 24 -7.48 -21.50 -14.71
C TYR A 24 -7.78 -22.52 -13.61
N ILE A 25 -6.75 -23.25 -13.15
CA ILE A 25 -6.89 -24.20 -12.05
C ILE A 25 -7.22 -23.48 -10.73
N ALA A 26 -6.63 -22.31 -10.48
CA ALA A 26 -6.77 -21.58 -9.22
C ALA A 26 -8.15 -20.93 -9.05
N ASP A 27 -8.70 -20.28 -10.08
CA ASP A 27 -9.95 -19.52 -9.96
C ASP A 27 -10.77 -19.44 -11.25
N ILE A 28 -10.44 -20.24 -12.28
CA ILE A 28 -11.07 -20.29 -13.61
C ILE A 28 -10.92 -18.98 -14.39
N HIS A 29 -11.54 -17.90 -13.92
CA HIS A 29 -11.44 -16.58 -14.53
C HIS A 29 -11.71 -15.46 -13.51
N SER A 30 -11.20 -14.27 -13.80
CA SER A 30 -11.55 -13.06 -13.04
C SER A 30 -12.99 -12.61 -13.36
N PRO A 31 -13.67 -11.84 -12.50
CA PRO A 31 -15.05 -11.41 -12.75
C PRO A 31 -15.19 -10.65 -14.07
N ILE A 32 -16.06 -11.13 -14.97
CA ILE A 32 -16.17 -10.58 -16.34
C ILE A 32 -16.78 -9.17 -16.31
N LEU A 33 -17.81 -8.95 -15.49
CA LEU A 33 -18.47 -7.65 -15.38
C LEU A 33 -17.49 -6.56 -14.93
N ASP A 34 -16.67 -6.84 -13.93
CA ASP A 34 -15.66 -5.91 -13.42
C ASP A 34 -14.60 -5.58 -14.48
N GLN A 35 -14.19 -6.58 -15.27
CA GLN A 35 -13.28 -6.38 -16.41
C GLN A 35 -13.89 -5.47 -17.47
N LEU A 36 -15.16 -5.68 -17.84
CA LEU A 36 -15.85 -4.85 -18.84
C LEU A 36 -16.00 -3.40 -18.37
N VAL A 37 -16.41 -3.20 -17.11
CA VAL A 37 -16.56 -1.86 -16.52
C VAL A 37 -15.21 -1.16 -16.48
N MET A 38 -14.14 -1.85 -16.07
CA MET A 38 -12.80 -1.28 -16.04
C MET A 38 -12.26 -0.97 -17.43
N ALA A 39 -12.50 -1.83 -18.41
CA ALA A 39 -12.12 -1.58 -19.80
C ALA A 39 -12.76 -0.27 -20.30
N LYS A 40 -14.06 -0.06 -20.05
CA LYS A 40 -14.74 1.20 -20.37
C LYS A 40 -14.19 2.38 -19.57
N PHE A 41 -13.90 2.19 -18.28
CA PHE A 41 -13.32 3.23 -17.43
C PHE A 41 -11.94 3.70 -17.92
N ILE A 42 -11.13 2.77 -18.46
CA ILE A 42 -9.84 3.07 -19.08
C ILE A 42 -10.04 3.72 -20.46
N GLU A 43 -10.92 3.16 -21.31
CA GLU A 43 -11.21 3.67 -22.66
C GLU A 43 -11.67 5.13 -22.64
N PHE A 44 -12.50 5.50 -21.67
CA PHE A 44 -12.95 6.89 -21.47
C PHE A 44 -11.91 7.80 -20.76
N GLY A 45 -10.73 7.29 -20.42
CA GLY A 45 -9.65 8.05 -19.76
C GLY A 45 -9.89 8.37 -18.29
N PHE A 46 -10.96 7.84 -17.68
CA PHE A 46 -11.31 8.12 -16.29
C PHE A 46 -10.33 7.50 -15.31
N PHE A 47 -9.67 6.39 -15.68
CA PHE A 47 -8.63 5.78 -14.87
C PHE A 47 -7.44 6.71 -14.65
N ASP A 48 -6.97 7.40 -15.69
CA ASP A 48 -5.85 8.34 -15.57
C ASP A 48 -6.22 9.57 -14.73
N LEU A 49 -7.44 10.09 -14.91
CA LEU A 49 -7.97 11.17 -14.07
C LEU A 49 -8.04 10.76 -12.60
N HIS A 50 -8.53 9.55 -12.35
CA HIS A 50 -8.57 8.97 -11.01
C HIS A 50 -7.17 8.83 -10.42
N LEU A 51 -6.21 8.27 -11.16
CA LEU A 51 -4.82 8.13 -10.70
C LEU A 51 -4.18 9.48 -10.36
N LYS A 52 -4.35 10.50 -11.22
CA LYS A 52 -3.85 11.87 -10.96
C LYS A 52 -4.47 12.43 -9.67
N LYS A 53 -5.78 12.29 -9.50
CA LYS A 53 -6.49 12.71 -8.28
C LYS A 53 -5.96 12.00 -7.04
N MET A 54 -5.85 10.67 -7.08
CA MET A 54 -5.40 9.87 -5.93
C MET A 54 -3.94 10.17 -5.57
N ARG A 55 -3.04 10.31 -6.55
CA ARG A 55 -1.65 10.72 -6.33
C ARG A 55 -1.56 12.04 -5.55
N ASN A 56 -2.34 13.04 -5.94
CA ASN A 56 -2.38 14.32 -5.24
C ASN A 56 -2.92 14.22 -3.81
N ILE A 57 -3.97 13.42 -3.59
CA ILE A 57 -4.54 13.20 -2.25
C ILE A 57 -3.52 12.52 -1.34
N TYR A 58 -2.91 11.43 -1.79
CA TYR A 58 -1.93 10.69 -0.99
C TYR A 58 -0.65 11.50 -0.75
N LEU A 59 -0.18 12.27 -1.73
CA LEU A 59 0.95 13.18 -1.55
C LEU A 59 0.68 14.22 -0.45
N LYS A 60 -0.50 14.86 -0.47
CA LYS A 60 -0.89 15.83 0.56
C LYS A 60 -0.95 15.21 1.94
N ARG A 61 -1.58 14.04 2.07
CA ARG A 61 -1.68 13.30 3.35
C ARG A 61 -0.30 12.91 3.89
N ARG A 62 0.55 12.36 3.01
CA ARG A 62 1.94 11.98 3.35
C ARG A 62 2.73 13.18 3.85
N ASN A 63 2.73 14.28 3.10
CA ASN A 63 3.50 15.47 3.48
C ASN A 63 2.98 16.09 4.78
N HIS A 64 1.66 16.08 5.01
CA HIS A 64 1.08 16.54 6.26
C HIS A 64 1.53 15.69 7.45
N LEU A 65 1.49 14.35 7.33
CA LEU A 65 1.97 13.45 8.38
C LEU A 65 3.46 13.65 8.67
N ILE A 66 4.30 13.74 7.64
CA ILE A 66 5.73 13.99 7.79
C ILE A 66 5.98 15.32 8.51
N LYS A 67 5.24 16.37 8.13
CA LYS A 67 5.33 17.67 8.78
C LYS A 67 4.96 17.56 10.27
N CYS A 68 3.83 16.96 10.62
CA CYS A 68 3.43 16.80 12.02
C CYS A 68 4.44 15.99 12.84
N LEU A 69 5.02 14.93 12.26
CA LEU A 69 6.07 14.14 12.92
C LEU A 69 7.32 14.99 13.17
N LYS A 70 7.76 15.77 12.18
CA LYS A 70 8.91 16.66 12.32
C LYS A 70 8.66 17.81 13.30
N ASP A 71 7.48 18.42 13.27
CA ASP A 71 7.11 19.52 14.16
C ASP A 71 7.03 19.07 15.63
N LEU A 72 6.56 17.85 15.90
CA LEU A 72 6.38 17.32 17.26
C LEU A 72 7.65 16.67 17.83
N PHE A 73 8.42 15.97 17.00
CA PHE A 73 9.53 15.12 17.46
C PHE A 73 10.91 15.61 17.01
N GLY A 74 10.99 16.55 16.06
CA GLY A 74 12.25 17.13 15.59
C GLY A 74 13.25 16.07 15.10
N ASP A 75 14.44 16.09 15.68
CA ASP A 75 15.54 15.17 15.34
C ASP A 75 15.45 13.82 16.03
N SER A 76 14.49 13.63 16.95
CA SER A 76 14.24 12.32 17.55
C SER A 76 13.52 11.35 16.61
N VAL A 77 13.02 11.82 15.46
CA VAL A 77 12.38 11.01 14.43
C VAL A 77 13.07 11.12 13.07
N SER A 78 13.32 9.96 12.46
CA SER A 78 13.75 9.83 11.07
C SER A 78 12.66 9.14 10.26
N ILE A 79 12.44 9.62 9.03
CA ILE A 79 11.40 9.11 8.13
C ILE A 79 12.07 8.42 6.94
N SER A 80 11.63 7.21 6.60
CA SER A 80 12.08 6.46 5.43
C SER A 80 10.89 5.82 4.70
N GLY A 81 11.12 5.34 3.47
CA GLY A 81 10.09 4.73 2.63
C GLY A 81 9.02 5.70 2.13
N ALA A 82 9.26 7.01 2.22
CA ALA A 82 8.28 8.04 1.90
C ALA A 82 8.24 8.40 0.40
N ASP A 83 8.99 7.72 -0.48
CA ASP A 83 9.06 8.11 -1.90
C ASP A 83 7.81 7.71 -2.69
N ALA A 84 7.17 6.60 -2.34
CA ALA A 84 5.98 6.08 -3.01
C ALA A 84 5.05 5.31 -2.06
N GLY A 85 3.82 5.06 -2.51
CA GLY A 85 2.85 4.25 -1.77
C GLY A 85 2.08 5.01 -0.69
N MET A 86 1.46 4.24 0.22
CA MET A 86 0.59 4.75 1.29
C MET A 86 1.21 4.59 2.70
N HIS A 87 2.40 4.03 2.78
CA HIS A 87 3.09 3.75 4.04
C HIS A 87 4.42 4.50 4.09
N LEU A 88 4.83 4.86 5.29
CA LEU A 88 6.17 5.34 5.60
C LEU A 88 6.63 4.69 6.90
N ILE A 89 7.93 4.69 7.12
CA ILE A 89 8.52 4.21 8.38
C ILE A 89 8.99 5.43 9.15
N ALA A 90 8.56 5.53 10.41
CA ALA A 90 9.05 6.51 11.36
C ALA A 90 9.90 5.81 12.42
N THR A 91 11.19 6.07 12.42
CA THR A 91 12.14 5.51 13.37
C THR A 91 12.46 6.55 14.42
N PHE A 92 12.25 6.19 15.69
CA PHE A 92 12.48 7.07 16.83
C PHE A 92 13.74 6.68 17.58
N ASN A 93 14.60 7.66 17.88
CA ASN A 93 15.86 7.42 18.57
C ASN A 93 15.61 6.90 19.99
N ASN A 94 16.28 5.81 20.36
CA ASN A 94 16.20 5.20 21.69
C ASN A 94 14.79 4.75 22.13
N ILE A 95 13.84 4.58 21.18
CA ILE A 95 12.52 4.03 21.46
C ILE A 95 12.42 2.65 20.84
N TYR A 96 12.05 1.67 21.66
CA TYR A 96 11.74 0.32 21.23
C TYR A 96 10.24 0.06 21.34
N PHE A 97 9.61 -0.27 20.22
CA PHE A 97 8.17 -0.56 20.15
C PHE A 97 7.88 -1.99 20.61
N ASP A 98 8.05 -2.23 21.92
CA ASP A 98 7.67 -3.49 22.56
C ASP A 98 6.14 -3.63 22.70
N LYS A 99 5.71 -4.79 23.20
CA LYS A 99 4.28 -5.08 23.40
C LYS A 99 3.61 -4.11 24.37
N ILE A 100 4.32 -3.61 25.38
CA ILE A 100 3.75 -2.72 26.41
C ILE A 100 3.50 -1.34 25.80
N LEU A 101 4.47 -0.80 25.06
CA LEU A 101 4.33 0.48 24.37
C LEU A 101 3.26 0.39 23.27
N MET A 102 3.24 -0.70 22.50
CA MET A 102 2.20 -0.92 21.49
C MET A 102 0.79 -0.96 22.10
N GLN A 103 0.61 -1.63 23.24
CA GLN A 103 -0.67 -1.65 23.94
C GLN A 103 -1.08 -0.24 24.39
N LYS A 104 -0.17 0.52 25.01
CA LYS A 104 -0.44 1.91 25.41
C LYS A 104 -0.84 2.79 24.23
N ILE A 105 -0.25 2.58 23.06
CA ILE A 105 -0.57 3.30 21.83
C ILE A 105 -1.98 2.95 21.35
N GLU A 106 -2.34 1.66 21.37
CA GLU A 106 -3.69 1.19 21.02
C GLU A 106 -4.76 1.71 22.01
N ASP A 107 -4.44 1.76 23.31
CA ASP A 107 -5.32 2.32 24.34
C ASP A 107 -5.58 3.83 24.16
N ASN A 108 -4.77 4.51 23.33
CA ASN A 108 -4.94 5.91 22.93
C ASN A 108 -5.53 6.05 21.50
N ASP A 109 -6.26 5.03 21.02
CA ASP A 109 -6.93 4.99 19.72
C ASP A 109 -6.00 5.16 18.50
N LEU A 110 -4.70 4.91 18.67
CA LEU A 110 -3.73 4.96 17.59
C LEU A 110 -3.34 3.55 17.17
N GLN A 111 -3.52 3.24 15.88
CA GLN A 111 -3.07 1.97 15.31
C GLN A 111 -1.75 2.15 14.57
N LEU A 112 -0.70 1.48 15.03
CA LEU A 112 0.59 1.40 14.37
C LEU A 112 0.96 -0.06 14.11
N THR A 113 1.78 -0.28 13.08
CA THR A 113 2.36 -1.60 12.82
C THR A 113 3.87 -1.52 13.05
N PRO A 114 4.42 -2.20 14.07
CA PRO A 114 5.87 -2.23 14.25
C PRO A 114 6.50 -3.00 13.10
N VAL A 115 7.60 -2.45 12.56
CA VAL A 115 8.29 -3.00 11.38
C VAL A 115 8.79 -4.43 11.63
N SER A 116 9.04 -4.81 12.89
CA SER A 116 9.44 -6.16 13.29
C SER A 116 8.47 -7.26 12.86
N LYS A 117 7.18 -6.95 12.63
CA LYS A 117 6.20 -7.89 12.07
C LYS A 117 6.48 -8.27 10.61
N HIS A 118 7.33 -7.52 9.92
CA HIS A 118 7.68 -7.72 8.51
C HIS A 118 9.13 -8.20 8.30
N TYR A 119 9.84 -8.52 9.38
CA TYR A 119 11.17 -9.12 9.25
C TYR A 119 11.04 -10.53 8.70
N LEU A 120 11.87 -10.86 7.72
CA LEU A 120 12.08 -12.25 7.33
C LEU A 120 12.73 -12.93 8.54
N HIS A 121 12.08 -13.97 9.06
CA HIS A 121 12.68 -14.82 10.07
C HIS A 121 13.68 -15.72 9.35
N ASP A 122 14.97 -15.54 9.64
CA ASP A 122 16.02 -16.51 9.28
C ASP A 122 15.86 -17.81 10.08
#